data_AF-A0A0A8JMD3-F1
#
_entry.id   AF-A0A0A8JMD3-F1
#
_cell.length_a   1.000
_cell.length_b   1.000
_cell.length_c   1.000
_cell.angle_alpha   90.00
_cell.angle_beta   90.00
_cell.angle_gamma   90.00
#
_symmetry.space_group_name_H-M   'P 1'
#
loop_
_entity.id
_entity.type
_entity.pdbx_description
1 polymer ?
#
loop_
_entity_poly.entity_id
_entity_poly.type
_entity_poly.pdbx_seq_one_letter_code
_entity_poly.pdbx_strand_id
1 'polypeptide(L)'
;MFPAMVKKGYDPGFSAAVSASGGGLGILIPPSIPLIMYGILASVSISDMFLAGFGPGSVAALLLMLTVLVISKRKGYKGSGKKIDTKEVLGALWGAKWALFTPIIILGGIYGGIFTPTESAVVAVIYALIIGLFVHKELTFKRIKQSLISSSLMTGAILIILSTAAAFSKLISIYQIPNMLGQHILGISNNPLVILFLISVLVLIVGTFMETISILIILTPLFLPIVTQLGIDPIHFGIILVLGAEIGLLTPPVGLNLFVASGISNLSIERISLAVVPFILAMLVALILVVLIPQISTFLPALLK
;
A
#
# COMPACT_ATOMS: atom_id res chain seq x y z
N MET A 1 4.01 1.94 -15.51
CA MET A 1 5.50 1.88 -15.41
C MET A 1 6.07 0.63 -16.07
N PHE A 2 5.49 -0.56 -15.84
CA PHE A 2 5.96 -1.82 -16.41
C PHE A 2 6.33 -1.81 -17.91
N PRO A 3 5.47 -1.36 -18.87
CA PRO A 3 5.83 -1.40 -20.29
C PRO A 3 7.06 -0.55 -20.66
N ALA A 4 7.28 0.55 -19.95
CA ALA A 4 8.42 1.44 -20.19
C ALA A 4 9.73 0.83 -19.68
N MET A 5 9.70 0.10 -18.56
CA MET A 5 10.87 -0.60 -18.03
C MET A 5 11.27 -1.76 -18.96
N VAL A 6 10.30 -2.57 -19.40
CA VAL A 6 10.56 -3.67 -20.34
C VAL A 6 11.15 -3.15 -21.66
N LYS A 7 10.61 -2.05 -22.22
CA LYS A 7 11.18 -1.39 -23.42
C LYS A 7 12.63 -0.92 -23.24
N LYS A 8 13.05 -0.62 -22.01
CA LYS A 8 14.43 -0.22 -21.67
C LYS A 8 15.34 -1.39 -21.33
N GLY A 9 14.88 -2.64 -21.51
CA GLY A 9 15.68 -3.85 -21.29
C GLY A 9 15.74 -4.33 -19.84
N TYR A 10 14.87 -3.83 -18.96
CA TYR A 10 14.76 -4.35 -17.60
C TYR A 10 14.09 -5.74 -17.63
N ASP A 11 14.49 -6.63 -16.72
CA ASP A 11 13.84 -7.94 -16.61
C ASP A 11 12.34 -7.75 -16.30
N PRO A 12 11.43 -8.43 -17.03
CA PRO A 12 10.00 -8.32 -16.79
C PRO A 12 9.60 -8.70 -15.36
N GLY A 13 10.20 -9.73 -14.78
CA GLY A 13 9.91 -10.15 -13.40
C GLY A 13 10.27 -9.06 -12.39
N PHE A 14 11.47 -8.50 -12.50
CA PHE A 14 11.89 -7.34 -11.70
C PHE A 14 10.96 -6.14 -11.89
N SER A 15 10.60 -5.81 -13.13
CA SER A 15 9.73 -4.67 -13.42
C SER A 15 8.32 -4.84 -12.83
N ALA A 16 7.78 -6.06 -12.85
CA ALA A 16 6.51 -6.40 -12.23
C ALA A 16 6.60 -6.34 -10.70
N ALA A 17 7.66 -6.93 -10.11
CA ALA A 17 7.89 -6.92 -8.67
C ALA A 17 8.04 -5.50 -8.10
N VAL A 18 8.84 -4.64 -8.74
CA VAL A 18 8.98 -3.23 -8.36
C VAL A 18 7.64 -2.50 -8.42
N SER A 19 6.85 -2.77 -9.45
CA SER A 19 5.53 -2.14 -9.61
C SER A 19 4.56 -2.62 -8.53
N ALA A 20 4.58 -3.90 -8.19
CA ALA A 20 3.76 -4.50 -7.14
C ALA A 20 4.12 -3.91 -5.76
N SER A 21 5.41 -3.95 -5.39
CA SER A 21 5.87 -3.48 -4.08
C SER A 21 5.77 -1.97 -3.93
N GLY A 22 6.07 -1.21 -4.98
CA GLY A 22 6.01 0.25 -4.96
C GLY A 22 4.57 0.77 -4.96
N GLY A 23 3.67 0.15 -5.73
CA GLY A 23 2.26 0.51 -5.76
C GLY A 23 1.55 0.22 -4.44
N GLY A 24 1.93 -0.87 -3.77
CA GLY A 24 1.38 -1.29 -2.48
C GLY A 24 1.59 -0.30 -1.32
N LEU A 25 2.66 0.50 -1.35
CA LEU A 25 2.92 1.54 -0.34
C LEU A 25 1.81 2.59 -0.20
N GLY A 26 0.93 2.72 -1.19
CA GLY A 26 -0.25 3.61 -1.13
C GLY A 26 -1.19 3.29 0.03
N ILE A 27 -1.08 2.10 0.63
CA ILE A 27 -1.85 1.71 1.80
C ILE A 27 -1.35 2.38 3.10
N LEU A 28 -0.12 2.88 3.14
CA LEU A 28 0.47 3.53 4.31
C LEU A 28 0.54 5.05 4.16
N ILE A 29 0.72 5.55 2.94
CA ILE A 29 0.82 6.99 2.68
C ILE A 29 -0.57 7.54 2.36
N PRO A 30 -1.09 8.53 3.09
CA PRO A 30 -2.43 9.07 2.87
C PRO A 30 -2.67 9.63 1.45
N PRO A 31 -3.92 9.57 0.94
CA PRO A 31 -5.13 9.07 1.60
C PRO A 31 -5.22 7.53 1.54
N SER A 32 -5.42 6.88 2.68
CA SER A 32 -5.42 5.41 2.80
C SER A 32 -6.71 4.88 3.42
N ILE A 33 -7.43 4.05 2.66
CA ILE A 33 -8.67 3.42 3.15
C ILE A 33 -8.41 2.55 4.39
N PRO A 34 -7.36 1.69 4.43
CA PRO A 34 -7.11 0.88 5.63
C PRO A 34 -6.79 1.69 6.88
N LEU A 35 -6.10 2.83 6.78
CA LEU A 35 -5.88 3.71 7.93
C LEU A 35 -7.19 4.31 8.45
N ILE A 36 -8.13 4.68 7.56
CA ILE A 36 -9.47 5.13 7.92
C ILE A 36 -10.26 4.02 8.60
N MET A 37 -10.26 2.82 8.01
CA MET A 37 -10.98 1.67 8.54
C MET A 37 -10.46 1.30 9.93
N TYR A 38 -9.14 1.29 10.13
CA TYR A 38 -8.56 1.09 11.46
C TYR A 38 -8.98 2.21 12.42
N GLY A 39 -8.91 3.48 11.99
CA GLY A 39 -9.36 4.62 12.79
C GLY A 39 -10.79 4.47 13.33
N ILE A 40 -11.70 4.01 12.46
CA ILE A 40 -13.09 3.71 12.82
C ILE A 40 -13.17 2.53 13.80
N LEU A 41 -12.50 1.42 13.51
CA LEU A 41 -12.56 0.19 14.32
C LEU A 41 -11.94 0.38 15.72
N ALA A 42 -10.86 1.14 15.80
CA ALA A 42 -10.11 1.40 17.03
C ALA A 42 -10.61 2.65 17.78
N SER A 43 -11.60 3.37 17.25
CA SER A 43 -12.07 4.65 17.78
C SER A 43 -10.94 5.67 18.01
N VAL A 44 -10.00 5.76 17.06
CA VAL A 44 -8.89 6.73 17.10
C VAL A 44 -9.02 7.78 16.01
N SER A 45 -8.35 8.91 16.19
CA SER A 45 -8.33 10.01 15.21
C SER A 45 -7.81 9.53 13.85
N ILE A 46 -8.65 9.65 12.81
CA ILE A 46 -8.27 9.34 11.42
C ILE A 46 -7.14 10.27 10.96
N SER A 47 -7.19 11.54 11.37
CA SER A 47 -6.13 12.52 11.08
C SER A 47 -4.79 12.10 11.70
N ASP A 48 -4.80 11.57 12.92
CA ASP A 48 -3.58 11.09 13.57
C ASP A 48 -3.05 9.83 12.88
N MET A 49 -3.93 8.92 12.46
CA MET A 49 -3.54 7.74 11.67
C MET A 49 -2.88 8.14 10.35
N PHE A 50 -3.40 9.17 9.68
CA PHE A 50 -2.79 9.68 8.46
C PHE A 50 -1.42 10.29 8.70
N LEU A 51 -1.27 11.13 9.72
CA LEU A 51 0.05 11.66 10.10
C LEU A 51 1.02 10.52 10.46
N ALA A 52 0.54 9.51 11.19
CA ALA A 52 1.34 8.36 11.57
C ALA A 52 1.81 7.51 10.39
N GLY A 53 1.09 7.51 9.27
CA GLY A 53 1.45 6.77 8.06
C GLY A 53 2.71 7.28 7.35
N PHE A 54 3.02 8.58 7.47
CA PHE A 54 4.16 9.20 6.77
C PHE A 54 5.52 8.66 7.21
N GLY A 55 5.74 8.48 8.51
CA GLY A 55 7.03 7.97 9.03
C GLY A 55 7.34 6.54 8.55
N PRO A 56 6.47 5.55 8.84
CA PRO A 56 6.58 4.18 8.36
C PRO A 56 6.62 4.08 6.83
N GLY A 57 5.77 4.85 6.14
CA GLY A 57 5.75 4.92 4.68
C GLY A 57 7.07 5.42 4.11
N SER A 58 7.69 6.43 4.75
CA SER A 58 9.01 6.94 4.35
C SER A 58 10.12 5.92 4.59
N VAL A 59 10.12 5.23 5.73
CA VAL A 59 11.09 4.15 6.03
C VAL A 59 10.98 3.02 5.01
N ALA A 60 9.75 2.55 4.74
CA ALA A 60 9.50 1.52 3.74
C ALA A 60 9.91 1.96 2.33
N ALA A 61 9.57 3.19 1.94
CA ALA A 61 9.96 3.76 0.63
C ALA A 61 11.49 3.85 0.48
N LEU A 62 12.21 4.29 1.51
CA LEU A 62 13.67 4.36 1.51
C LEU A 62 14.28 2.96 1.35
N LEU A 63 13.79 1.97 2.10
CA LEU A 63 14.28 0.59 2.01
C LEU A 63 13.99 -0.06 0.66
N LEU A 64 12.81 0.20 0.07
CA LEU A 64 12.49 -0.25 -1.27
C LEU A 64 13.36 0.45 -2.33
N MET A 65 13.60 1.76 -2.22
CA MET A 65 14.51 2.49 -3.12
C MET A 65 15.94 1.94 -3.04
N LEU A 66 16.46 1.69 -1.83
CA LEU A 66 17.77 1.07 -1.64
C LEU A 66 17.82 -0.32 -2.30
N THR A 67 16.77 -1.13 -2.15
CA THR A 67 16.67 -2.45 -2.77
C THR A 67 16.70 -2.36 -4.30
N VAL A 68 15.94 -1.44 -4.89
CA VAL A 68 15.97 -1.16 -6.34
C VAL A 68 17.37 -0.75 -6.80
N LEU A 69 18.04 0.14 -6.06
CA LEU A 69 19.38 0.61 -6.40
C LEU A 69 20.42 -0.52 -6.37
N VAL A 70 20.38 -1.36 -5.34
CA VAL A 70 21.28 -2.52 -5.20
C VAL A 70 21.06 -3.51 -6.34
N ILE A 71 19.81 -3.88 -6.62
CA ILE A 71 19.49 -4.83 -7.71
C ILE A 71 19.88 -4.24 -9.06
N SER A 72 19.59 -2.95 -9.30
CA SER A 72 19.90 -2.28 -10.56
C SER A 72 21.39 -2.22 -10.83
N LYS A 73 22.20 -1.92 -9.80
CA LYS A 73 23.67 -1.97 -9.89
C LYS A 73 24.17 -3.39 -10.16
N ARG A 74 23.65 -4.41 -9.47
CA ARG A 74 24.06 -5.81 -9.65
C ARG A 74 23.69 -6.38 -11.02
N LYS A 75 22.52 -6.02 -11.56
CA LYS A 75 22.05 -6.46 -12.89
C LYS A 75 22.55 -5.56 -14.04
N GLY A 76 23.33 -4.53 -13.74
CA GLY A 76 23.90 -3.63 -14.75
C GLY A 76 22.85 -2.78 -15.47
N TYR A 77 21.69 -2.52 -14.87
CA TYR A 77 20.68 -1.64 -15.46
C TYR A 77 21.22 -0.21 -15.51
N LYS A 78 21.25 0.37 -16.72
CA LYS A 78 21.72 1.73 -16.95
C LYS A 78 20.53 2.68 -17.13
N GLY A 79 20.60 3.83 -16.47
CA GLY A 79 19.71 4.96 -16.75
C GLY A 79 20.00 5.56 -18.13
N SER A 80 19.21 6.57 -18.53
CA SER A 80 19.37 7.24 -19.84
C SER A 80 20.68 8.03 -19.99
N GLY A 81 21.50 8.16 -18.93
CA GLY A 81 22.78 8.88 -18.94
C GLY A 81 22.65 10.40 -19.15
N LYS A 82 21.44 10.92 -19.37
CA LYS A 82 21.18 12.35 -19.49
C LYS A 82 21.38 13.01 -18.13
N LYS A 83 22.23 14.04 -18.09
CA LYS A 83 22.33 14.94 -16.93
C LYS A 83 20.97 15.63 -16.73
N ILE A 84 20.56 15.79 -15.48
CA ILE A 84 19.33 16.49 -15.14
C ILE A 84 19.55 17.97 -15.45
N ASP A 85 18.83 18.50 -16.44
CA ASP A 85 18.78 19.94 -16.71
C ASP A 85 17.69 20.58 -15.84
N THR A 86 18.08 21.53 -14.99
CA THR A 86 17.14 22.23 -14.09
C THR A 86 16.07 22.99 -14.87
N LYS A 87 16.38 23.48 -16.08
CA LYS A 87 15.39 24.11 -16.96
C LYS A 87 14.38 23.11 -17.50
N GLU A 88 14.83 21.91 -17.86
CA GLU A 88 13.95 20.80 -18.28
C GLU A 88 13.03 20.37 -17.14
N VAL A 89 13.55 20.28 -15.90
CA VAL A 89 12.76 19.95 -14.71
C VAL A 89 11.70 21.02 -14.43
N LEU A 90 12.08 22.31 -14.41
CA LEU A 90 11.13 23.40 -14.18
C LEU A 90 10.07 23.50 -15.29
N GLY A 91 10.49 23.31 -16.55
CA GLY A 91 9.57 23.25 -17.69
C GLY A 91 8.58 22.08 -17.57
N ALA A 92 9.06 20.91 -17.15
CA ALA A 92 8.21 19.74 -16.91
C ALA A 92 7.23 19.95 -15.74
N LEU A 93 7.68 20.53 -14.62
CA LEU A 93 6.82 20.89 -13.49
C LEU A 93 5.73 21.88 -13.91
N TRP A 94 6.09 22.89 -14.70
CA TRP A 94 5.12 23.86 -15.21
C TRP A 94 4.13 23.24 -16.18
N GLY A 95 4.59 22.34 -17.07
CA GLY A 95 3.71 21.58 -17.96
C GLY A 95 2.76 20.65 -17.19
N ALA A 96 3.23 20.07 -16.09
CA ALA A 96 2.47 19.16 -15.24
C ALA A 96 1.63 19.87 -14.15
N LYS A 97 1.58 21.21 -14.12
CA LYS A 97 0.91 21.97 -13.05
C LYS A 97 -0.52 21.54 -12.76
N TRP A 98 -1.28 21.18 -13.81
CA TRP A 98 -2.66 20.70 -13.67
C TRP A 98 -2.71 19.29 -13.09
N ALA A 99 -1.83 18.40 -13.53
CA ALA A 99 -1.73 17.06 -12.94
C ALA A 99 -1.32 17.14 -11.46
N LEU A 100 -0.37 18.02 -11.11
CA LEU A 100 0.11 18.26 -9.75
C LEU A 100 -0.94 18.91 -8.83
N PHE A 101 -1.98 19.53 -9.39
CA PHE A 101 -3.09 20.05 -8.60
C PHE A 101 -4.04 18.94 -8.11
N THR A 102 -4.01 17.76 -8.74
CA THR A 102 -4.89 16.63 -8.39
C THR A 102 -4.71 16.17 -6.93
N PRO A 103 -3.47 15.89 -6.44
CA PRO A 103 -3.27 15.57 -5.03
C PRO A 103 -3.71 16.68 -4.08
N ILE A 104 -3.58 17.96 -4.47
CA ILE A 104 -4.01 19.10 -3.65
C ILE A 104 -5.54 19.12 -3.51
N ILE A 105 -6.27 18.88 -4.60
CA ILE A 105 -7.74 18.80 -4.57
C ILE A 105 -8.19 17.63 -3.69
N ILE A 106 -7.56 16.46 -3.86
CA ILE A 106 -7.93 15.25 -3.12
C ILE A 106 -7.60 15.40 -1.64
N LEU A 107 -6.33 15.68 -1.30
CA LEU A 107 -5.88 15.80 0.09
C LEU A 107 -6.48 17.01 0.77
N GLY A 108 -6.53 18.16 0.09
CA GLY A 108 -7.15 19.38 0.63
C GLY A 108 -8.65 19.22 0.84
N GLY A 109 -9.34 18.50 -0.05
CA GLY A 109 -10.77 18.20 0.11
C GLY A 109 -11.04 17.23 1.26
N ILE A 110 -10.21 16.20 1.43
CA ILE A 110 -10.33 15.23 2.54
C ILE A 110 -9.98 15.90 3.88
N TYR A 111 -8.83 16.56 3.99
CA TYR A 111 -8.37 17.18 5.24
C TYR A 111 -9.16 18.44 5.60
N GLY A 112 -9.71 19.14 4.60
CA GLY A 112 -10.64 20.23 4.81
C GLY A 112 -12.05 19.78 5.21
N GLY A 113 -12.33 18.47 5.27
CA GLY A 113 -13.64 17.92 5.62
C GLY A 113 -14.73 18.15 4.57
N ILE A 114 -14.36 18.51 3.34
CA ILE A 114 -15.29 18.80 2.24
C ILE A 114 -15.77 17.50 1.59
N PHE A 115 -14.88 16.52 1.42
CA PHE A 115 -15.18 15.24 0.78
C PHE A 115 -14.65 14.05 1.60
N THR A 116 -15.38 12.95 1.56
CA THR A 116 -14.89 11.63 1.95
C THR A 116 -13.94 11.06 0.88
N PRO A 117 -13.14 10.01 1.16
CA PRO A 117 -12.24 9.42 0.17
C PRO A 117 -12.95 8.91 -1.09
N THR A 118 -14.13 8.30 -0.94
CA THR A 118 -14.94 7.81 -2.07
C THR A 118 -15.45 8.95 -2.94
N GLU A 119 -15.88 10.06 -2.33
CA GLU A 119 -16.28 11.27 -3.05
C GLU A 119 -15.08 11.95 -3.73
N SER A 120 -13.93 11.98 -3.05
CA SER A 120 -12.69 12.55 -3.60
C SER A 120 -12.25 11.85 -4.89
N ALA A 121 -12.50 10.55 -5.02
CA ALA A 121 -12.23 9.80 -6.25
C ALA A 121 -13.15 10.25 -7.40
N VAL A 122 -14.43 10.51 -7.14
CA VAL A 122 -15.37 11.06 -8.14
C VAL A 122 -14.93 12.46 -8.56
N VAL A 123 -14.57 13.32 -7.60
CA VAL A 123 -14.05 14.67 -7.87
C VAL A 123 -12.77 14.60 -8.72
N ALA A 124 -11.86 13.68 -8.42
CA ALA A 124 -10.64 13.48 -9.21
C ALA A 124 -10.94 13.05 -10.66
N VAL A 125 -11.93 12.19 -10.88
CA VAL A 125 -12.37 11.79 -12.24
C VAL A 125 -12.97 12.99 -12.99
N ILE A 126 -13.84 13.77 -12.35
CA ILE A 126 -14.42 14.98 -12.95
C ILE A 126 -13.32 15.97 -13.30
N TYR A 127 -12.38 16.21 -12.39
CA TYR A 127 -11.24 17.09 -12.62
C TYR A 127 -10.38 16.61 -13.79
N ALA A 128 -10.03 15.32 -13.84
CA ALA A 128 -9.26 14.74 -14.94
C ALA A 128 -9.98 14.86 -16.29
N LEU A 129 -11.31 14.71 -16.32
CA LEU A 129 -12.12 14.94 -17.52
C LEU A 129 -12.06 16.41 -17.94
N ILE A 130 -12.23 17.36 -17.02
CA ILE A 130 -12.19 18.80 -17.32
C ILE A 130 -10.82 19.19 -17.89
N ILE A 131 -9.74 18.82 -17.20
CA ILE A 131 -8.37 19.12 -17.64
C ILE A 131 -8.06 18.45 -18.98
N GLY A 132 -8.47 17.19 -19.13
CA GLY A 132 -8.27 16.43 -20.36
C GLY A 132 -9.01 16.98 -21.58
N LEU A 133 -10.27 17.40 -21.40
CA LEU A 133 -11.14 17.91 -22.46
C LEU A 133 -10.83 19.36 -22.81
N PHE A 134 -10.73 20.23 -21.81
CA PHE A 134 -10.70 21.67 -22.02
C PHE A 134 -9.28 22.26 -22.01
N VAL A 135 -8.37 21.70 -21.20
CA VAL A 135 -7.02 22.25 -21.02
C VAL A 135 -6.02 21.59 -21.95
N HIS A 136 -5.79 20.28 -21.82
CA HIS A 136 -4.89 19.54 -22.70
C HIS A 136 -5.52 19.27 -24.07
N LYS A 137 -6.86 19.20 -24.15
CA LYS A 137 -7.60 18.90 -25.39
C LYS A 137 -7.18 17.57 -26.04
N GLU A 138 -6.67 16.65 -25.24
CA GLU A 138 -6.17 15.34 -25.69
C GLU A 138 -7.21 14.22 -25.55
N LEU A 139 -8.28 14.45 -24.76
CA LEU A 139 -9.35 13.49 -24.51
C LEU A 139 -10.50 13.69 -25.50
N THR A 140 -10.51 12.91 -26.57
CA THR A 140 -11.67 12.81 -27.48
C THR A 140 -12.69 11.81 -26.94
N PHE A 141 -13.95 11.89 -27.38
CA PHE A 141 -14.98 10.90 -26.99
C PHE A 141 -14.55 9.45 -27.26
N LYS A 142 -13.84 9.22 -28.37
CA LYS A 142 -13.26 7.91 -28.70
C LYS A 142 -12.23 7.46 -27.66
N ARG A 143 -11.34 8.36 -27.23
CA ARG A 143 -10.33 8.08 -26.18
C ARG A 143 -10.98 7.86 -24.82
N ILE A 144 -12.02 8.63 -24.47
CA ILE A 144 -12.80 8.41 -23.24
C ILE A 144 -13.40 6.99 -23.24
N LYS A 145 -14.10 6.62 -24.32
CA LYS A 145 -14.68 5.28 -24.47
C LYS A 145 -13.60 4.19 -24.37
N GLN A 146 -12.46 4.39 -25.03
CA GLN A 146 -11.35 3.44 -25.00
C GLN A 146 -10.77 3.30 -23.59
N SER A 147 -10.56 4.41 -22.87
CA SER A 147 -10.11 4.39 -21.47
C SER A 147 -11.09 3.65 -20.57
N LEU A 148 -12.40 3.89 -20.72
CA LEU A 148 -13.43 3.17 -19.96
C LEU A 148 -13.38 1.66 -20.23
N ILE A 149 -13.30 1.25 -21.50
CA ILE A 149 -13.23 -0.17 -21.87
C ILE A 149 -11.95 -0.82 -21.30
N SER A 150 -10.79 -0.19 -21.50
CA SER A 150 -9.51 -0.73 -21.02
C SER A 150 -9.47 -0.83 -19.50
N SER A 151 -9.94 0.20 -18.78
CA SER A 151 -10.03 0.17 -17.32
C SER A 151 -11.01 -0.91 -16.83
N SER A 152 -12.19 -1.03 -17.44
CA SER A 152 -13.18 -2.04 -17.06
C SER A 152 -12.69 -3.47 -17.33
N LEU A 153 -12.00 -3.73 -18.44
CA LEU A 153 -11.43 -5.04 -18.73
C LEU A 153 -10.34 -5.42 -17.72
N MET A 154 -9.44 -4.47 -17.41
CA MET A 154 -8.38 -4.70 -16.42
C MET A 154 -8.96 -4.94 -15.02
N THR A 155 -9.85 -4.08 -14.56
CA THR A 155 -10.50 -4.23 -13.26
C THR A 155 -11.37 -5.48 -13.20
N GLY A 156 -12.12 -5.82 -14.26
CA GLY A 156 -12.97 -7.01 -14.31
C GLY A 156 -12.17 -8.30 -14.20
N ALA A 157 -11.05 -8.42 -14.92
CA ALA A 157 -10.17 -9.59 -14.82
C ALA A 157 -9.60 -9.74 -13.39
N ILE A 158 -9.17 -8.62 -12.79
CA ILE A 158 -8.69 -8.59 -11.41
C ILE A 158 -9.81 -9.00 -10.44
N LEU A 159 -11.03 -8.47 -10.58
CA LEU A 159 -12.16 -8.76 -9.70
C LEU A 159 -12.55 -10.25 -9.68
N ILE A 160 -12.44 -10.97 -10.79
CA ILE A 160 -12.70 -12.43 -10.83
C ILE A 160 -11.73 -13.17 -9.91
N ILE A 161 -10.43 -12.85 -10.04
CA ILE A 161 -9.39 -13.43 -9.19
C ILE A 161 -9.64 -13.06 -7.73
N LEU A 162 -9.88 -11.77 -7.46
CA LEU A 162 -10.17 -11.28 -6.10
C LEU A 162 -11.41 -11.94 -5.49
N SER A 163 -12.45 -12.23 -6.27
CA SER A 163 -13.68 -12.85 -5.77
C SER A 163 -13.41 -14.24 -5.18
N THR A 164 -12.56 -15.04 -5.85
CA THR A 164 -12.17 -16.36 -5.35
C THR A 164 -11.28 -16.26 -4.09
N ALA A 165 -10.34 -15.30 -4.07
CA ALA A 165 -9.51 -15.03 -2.91
C ALA A 165 -10.32 -14.52 -1.71
N ALA A 166 -11.35 -13.70 -1.94
CA ALA A 166 -12.27 -13.20 -0.93
C ALA A 166 -13.14 -14.33 -0.35
N ALA A 167 -13.61 -15.27 -1.18
CA ALA A 167 -14.33 -16.45 -0.69
C ALA A 167 -13.44 -17.30 0.24
N PHE A 168 -12.18 -17.51 -0.13
CA PHE A 168 -11.21 -18.19 0.74
C PHE A 168 -10.96 -17.41 2.05
N SER A 169 -10.73 -16.11 1.97
CA SER A 169 -10.60 -15.22 3.14
C SER A 169 -11.80 -15.34 4.08
N LYS A 170 -13.02 -15.45 3.51
CA LYS A 170 -14.25 -15.59 4.27
C LYS A 170 -14.33 -16.94 4.98
N LEU A 171 -13.89 -18.03 4.36
CA LEU A 171 -13.82 -19.34 5.02
C LEU A 171 -12.89 -19.29 6.22
N ILE A 172 -11.66 -18.77 6.06
CA ILE A 172 -10.69 -18.62 7.15
C ILE A 172 -11.28 -17.83 8.33
N SER A 173 -12.03 -16.77 8.03
CA SER A 173 -12.77 -15.98 9.02
C SER A 173 -13.90 -16.77 9.70
N ILE A 174 -14.70 -17.54 8.96
CA ILE A 174 -15.80 -18.36 9.50
C ILE A 174 -15.26 -19.44 10.46
N TYR A 175 -14.15 -20.07 10.11
CA TYR A 175 -13.48 -21.05 10.98
C TYR A 175 -12.78 -20.41 12.18
N GLN A 176 -12.82 -19.07 12.31
CA GLN A 176 -12.22 -18.32 13.41
C GLN A 176 -10.72 -18.62 13.62
N ILE A 177 -10.02 -19.01 12.55
CA ILE A 177 -8.59 -19.36 12.61
C ILE A 177 -7.76 -18.21 13.22
N PRO A 178 -7.95 -16.93 12.84
CA PRO A 178 -7.21 -15.83 13.45
C PRO A 178 -7.46 -15.70 14.97
N ASN A 179 -8.70 -15.93 15.43
CA ASN A 179 -9.05 -15.84 16.84
C ASN A 179 -8.42 -16.98 17.65
N MET A 180 -8.44 -18.21 17.12
CA MET A 180 -7.80 -19.36 17.76
C MET A 180 -6.30 -19.12 17.96
N LEU A 181 -5.62 -18.61 16.93
CA LEU A 181 -4.19 -18.28 17.00
C LEU A 181 -3.92 -17.13 17.97
N GLY A 182 -4.78 -16.10 17.98
CA GLY A 182 -4.64 -14.96 18.89
C GLY A 182 -4.75 -15.32 20.36
N GLN A 183 -5.66 -16.22 20.74
CA GLN A 183 -5.77 -16.69 22.13
C GLN A 183 -4.52 -17.41 22.62
N HIS A 184 -3.85 -18.16 21.74
CA HIS A 184 -2.58 -18.82 22.09
C HIS A 184 -1.46 -17.81 22.31
N ILE A 185 -1.38 -16.76 21.48
CA ILE A 185 -0.37 -15.70 21.62
C ILE A 185 -0.43 -15.04 23.01
N LEU A 186 -1.64 -14.79 23.51
CA LEU A 186 -1.86 -14.18 24.83
C LEU A 186 -1.39 -15.06 25.99
N GLY A 187 -1.30 -16.37 25.80
CA GLY A 187 -0.78 -17.30 26.80
C GLY A 187 0.76 -17.42 26.81
N ILE A 188 1.46 -16.89 25.81
CA ILE A 188 2.91 -17.08 25.65
C ILE A 188 3.74 -16.08 26.45
N SER A 189 3.34 -14.81 26.50
CA SER A 189 4.15 -13.76 27.13
C SER A 189 3.34 -12.55 27.57
N ASN A 190 3.83 -11.85 28.58
CA ASN A 190 3.33 -10.54 29.01
C ASN A 190 4.23 -9.38 28.55
N ASN A 191 5.31 -9.66 27.82
CA ASN A 191 6.22 -8.62 27.34
C ASN A 191 5.61 -7.91 26.12
N PRO A 192 5.42 -6.57 26.15
CA PRO A 192 4.76 -5.83 25.05
C PRO A 192 5.43 -6.04 23.70
N LEU A 193 6.77 -6.06 23.64
CA LEU A 193 7.50 -6.25 22.38
C LEU A 193 7.34 -7.68 21.86
N VAL A 194 7.39 -8.68 22.73
CA VAL A 194 7.18 -10.09 22.33
C VAL A 194 5.78 -10.27 21.75
N ILE A 195 4.76 -9.69 22.40
CA ILE A 195 3.38 -9.72 21.89
C ILE A 195 3.28 -9.01 20.54
N LEU A 196 3.89 -7.84 20.36
CA LEU A 196 3.89 -7.14 19.07
C LEU A 196 4.56 -7.95 17.95
N PHE A 197 5.67 -8.63 18.23
CA PHE A 197 6.30 -9.52 17.25
C PHE A 197 5.44 -10.73 16.91
N LEU A 198 4.81 -11.36 17.91
CA LEU A 198 3.91 -12.49 17.68
C LEU A 198 2.68 -12.07 16.86
N ILE A 199 2.08 -10.92 17.16
CA ILE A 199 0.98 -10.36 16.37
C ILE A 199 1.48 -10.03 14.96
N SER A 200 2.66 -9.43 14.81
CA SER A 200 3.24 -9.12 13.50
C SER A 200 3.41 -10.39 12.65
N VAL A 201 3.95 -11.47 13.23
CA VAL A 201 4.08 -12.77 12.55
C VAL A 201 2.72 -13.34 12.17
N LEU A 202 1.74 -13.28 13.07
CA LEU A 202 0.37 -13.71 12.76
C LEU A 202 -0.22 -12.91 11.60
N VAL A 203 -0.07 -11.58 11.61
CA VAL A 203 -0.54 -10.69 10.55
C VAL A 203 0.12 -11.01 9.22
N LEU A 204 1.43 -11.30 9.22
CA LEU A 204 2.14 -11.72 8.00
C LEU A 204 1.58 -13.03 7.43
N ILE A 205 1.37 -14.03 8.29
CA ILE A 205 0.82 -15.35 7.89
C ILE A 205 -0.60 -15.18 7.34
N VAL A 206 -1.48 -14.53 8.11
CA VAL A 206 -2.88 -14.30 7.74
C VAL A 206 -2.98 -13.41 6.51
N GLY A 207 -2.11 -12.41 6.40
CA GLY A 207 -2.03 -11.48 5.27
C GLY A 207 -1.65 -12.13 3.95
N THR A 208 -1.00 -13.29 3.97
CA THR A 208 -0.77 -14.05 2.74
C THR A 208 -2.05 -14.62 2.12
N PHE A 209 -3.16 -14.62 2.86
CA PHE A 209 -4.45 -15.18 2.46
C PHE A 209 -5.59 -14.17 2.46
N MET A 210 -5.57 -13.23 3.41
CA MET A 210 -6.66 -12.30 3.68
C MET A 210 -6.35 -10.89 3.19
N GLU A 211 -7.38 -10.18 2.73
CA GLU A 211 -7.25 -8.76 2.40
C GLU A 211 -7.11 -7.89 3.66
N THR A 212 -6.49 -6.71 3.50
CA THR A 212 -6.20 -5.80 4.62
C THR A 212 -7.43 -5.44 5.44
N ILE A 213 -8.55 -5.09 4.81
CA ILE A 213 -9.76 -4.68 5.55
C ILE A 213 -10.29 -5.83 6.41
N SER A 214 -10.32 -7.05 5.87
CA SER A 214 -10.72 -8.24 6.61
C SER A 214 -9.81 -8.52 7.81
N ILE A 215 -8.50 -8.32 7.66
CA ILE A 215 -7.54 -8.43 8.78
C ILE A 215 -7.86 -7.41 9.85
N LEU A 216 -8.06 -6.14 9.48
CA LEU A 216 -8.34 -5.07 10.45
C LEU A 216 -9.63 -5.34 11.22
N ILE A 217 -10.71 -5.77 10.55
CA ILE A 217 -12.00 -6.07 11.19
C ILE A 217 -11.88 -7.17 12.26
N ILE A 218 -11.03 -8.17 12.03
CA ILE A 218 -10.90 -9.33 12.92
C ILE A 218 -9.86 -9.06 14.01
N LEU A 219 -8.65 -8.64 13.61
CA LEU A 219 -7.50 -8.57 14.51
C LEU A 219 -7.51 -7.32 15.39
N THR A 220 -8.09 -6.20 14.93
CA THR A 220 -8.16 -4.97 15.73
C THR A 220 -8.96 -5.19 17.02
N PRO A 221 -10.25 -5.58 16.99
CA PRO A 221 -11.02 -5.77 18.23
C PRO A 221 -10.46 -6.91 19.09
N LEU A 222 -9.78 -7.88 18.49
CA LEU A 222 -9.16 -8.99 19.21
C LEU A 222 -7.94 -8.56 20.03
N PHE A 223 -7.03 -7.78 19.44
CA PHE A 223 -5.74 -7.47 20.07
C PHE A 223 -5.65 -6.07 20.65
N LEU A 224 -6.41 -5.10 20.14
CA LEU A 224 -6.36 -3.71 20.60
C LEU A 224 -6.56 -3.59 22.13
N PRO A 225 -7.53 -4.28 22.77
CA PRO A 225 -7.70 -4.20 24.21
C PRO A 225 -6.48 -4.73 24.99
N ILE A 226 -5.77 -5.73 24.47
CA ILE A 226 -4.58 -6.27 25.13
C ILE A 226 -3.39 -5.32 24.97
N VAL A 227 -3.08 -4.89 23.75
CA VAL A 227 -1.89 -4.06 23.50
C VAL A 227 -1.99 -2.71 24.22
N THR A 228 -3.20 -2.16 24.33
CA THR A 228 -3.45 -0.93 25.10
C THR A 228 -3.27 -1.12 26.60
N GLN A 229 -3.69 -2.26 27.17
CA GLN A 229 -3.39 -2.62 28.57
C GLN A 229 -1.88 -2.77 28.82
N LEU A 230 -1.13 -3.22 27.81
CA LEU A 230 0.33 -3.31 27.83
C LEU A 230 1.04 -1.97 27.59
N GLY A 231 0.28 -0.86 27.50
CA GLY A 231 0.82 0.49 27.32
C GLY A 231 1.25 0.83 25.90
N ILE A 232 0.87 0.02 24.91
CA ILE A 232 1.17 0.30 23.50
C ILE A 232 0.16 1.31 22.96
N ASP A 233 0.67 2.32 22.27
CA ASP A 233 -0.14 3.34 21.61
C ASP A 233 -1.04 2.72 20.50
N PRO A 234 -2.35 2.97 20.52
CA PRO A 234 -3.29 2.47 19.51
C PRO A 234 -2.95 2.84 18.06
N ILE A 235 -2.41 4.05 17.82
CA ILE A 235 -2.03 4.52 16.48
C ILE A 235 -0.82 3.72 16.01
N HIS A 236 0.17 3.54 16.88
CA HIS A 236 1.33 2.71 16.58
C HIS A 236 0.94 1.26 16.24
N PHE A 237 0.05 0.67 17.02
CA PHE A 237 -0.48 -0.67 16.74
C PHE A 237 -1.20 -0.75 15.39
N GLY A 238 -2.00 0.26 15.04
CA GLY A 238 -2.68 0.32 13.75
C GLY A 238 -1.72 0.35 12.57
N ILE A 239 -0.63 1.13 12.68
CA ILE A 239 0.43 1.14 11.66
C ILE A 239 1.06 -0.26 11.52
N ILE A 240 1.36 -0.94 12.61
CA ILE A 240 1.93 -2.30 12.57
C ILE A 240 1.00 -3.25 11.82
N LEU A 241 -0.30 -3.21 12.12
CA LEU A 241 -1.30 -4.05 11.43
C LEU A 241 -1.36 -3.75 9.93
N VAL A 242 -1.42 -2.46 9.54
CA VAL A 242 -1.52 -2.06 8.14
C VAL A 242 -0.24 -2.40 7.36
N LEU A 243 0.94 -2.12 7.94
CA LEU A 243 2.23 -2.47 7.32
C LEU A 243 2.42 -3.99 7.22
N GLY A 244 2.07 -4.74 8.25
CA GLY A 244 2.11 -6.20 8.22
C GLY A 244 1.16 -6.79 7.17
N ALA A 245 -0.05 -6.26 7.07
CA ALA A 245 -1.02 -6.68 6.07
C ALA A 245 -0.52 -6.40 4.65
N GLU A 246 0.10 -5.24 4.42
CA GLU A 246 0.70 -4.88 3.12
C GLU A 246 1.80 -5.87 2.70
N ILE A 247 2.65 -6.29 3.65
CA ILE A 247 3.66 -7.31 3.39
C ILE A 247 2.97 -8.63 3.03
N GLY A 248 1.90 -8.98 3.74
CA GLY A 248 1.05 -10.14 3.41
C GLY A 248 0.51 -10.09 1.98
N LEU A 249 0.01 -8.93 1.53
CA LEU A 249 -0.48 -8.73 0.16
C LEU A 249 0.59 -8.90 -0.92
N LEU A 250 1.87 -8.79 -0.55
CA LEU A 250 3.02 -9.02 -1.42
C LEU A 250 3.60 -10.43 -1.28
N THR A 251 3.14 -11.25 -0.34
CA THR A 251 3.75 -12.54 0.02
C THR A 251 2.90 -13.71 -0.50
N PRO A 252 3.49 -14.70 -1.20
CA PRO A 252 2.80 -15.95 -1.56
C PRO A 252 2.26 -16.69 -0.33
N PRO A 253 1.16 -17.47 -0.42
CA PRO A 253 0.64 -18.09 -1.63
C PRO A 253 -0.46 -17.32 -2.39
N VAL A 254 -1.21 -16.42 -1.74
CA VAL A 254 -2.24 -15.62 -2.44
C VAL A 254 -1.64 -14.27 -2.86
N GLY A 255 -1.34 -13.37 -1.91
CA GLY A 255 -0.71 -12.08 -2.19
C GLY A 255 -1.43 -11.26 -3.29
N LEU A 256 -2.48 -10.51 -2.94
CA LEU A 256 -3.31 -9.79 -3.91
C LEU A 256 -2.52 -8.86 -4.85
N ASN A 257 -1.43 -8.25 -4.36
CA ASN A 257 -0.59 -7.38 -5.19
C ASN A 257 0.15 -8.18 -6.28
N LEU A 258 0.46 -9.46 -6.03
CA LEU A 258 1.06 -10.36 -7.01
C LEU A 258 0.07 -10.75 -8.10
N PHE A 259 -1.20 -11.00 -7.76
CA PHE A 259 -2.25 -11.26 -8.73
C PHE A 259 -2.52 -10.06 -9.64
N VAL A 260 -2.59 -8.86 -9.07
CA VAL A 260 -2.73 -7.62 -9.85
C VAL A 260 -1.52 -7.43 -10.76
N ALA A 261 -0.30 -7.64 -10.25
CA ALA A 261 0.90 -7.54 -11.06
C ALA A 261 0.95 -8.59 -12.18
N SER A 262 0.48 -9.81 -11.93
CA SER A 262 0.34 -10.88 -12.94
C SER A 262 -0.63 -10.47 -14.03
N GLY A 263 -1.84 -9.99 -13.67
CA GLY A 263 -2.85 -9.55 -14.63
C GLY A 263 -2.40 -8.38 -15.50
N ILE A 264 -1.57 -7.48 -14.99
CA ILE A 264 -1.04 -6.33 -15.74
C ILE A 264 0.16 -6.72 -16.61
N SER A 265 1.02 -7.62 -16.13
CA SER A 265 2.27 -7.99 -16.82
C SER A 265 2.15 -9.21 -17.74
N ASN A 266 1.07 -9.99 -17.64
CA ASN A 266 0.90 -11.31 -18.25
C ASN A 266 2.03 -12.30 -17.88
N LEU A 267 2.71 -12.10 -16.75
CA LEU A 267 3.67 -13.05 -16.21
C LEU A 267 2.98 -14.00 -15.23
N SER A 268 3.49 -15.23 -15.12
CA SER A 268 3.01 -16.18 -14.12
C SER A 268 3.28 -15.67 -12.70
N ILE A 269 2.40 -16.01 -11.77
CA ILE A 269 2.51 -15.58 -10.36
C ILE A 269 3.82 -16.08 -9.77
N GLU A 270 4.24 -17.31 -10.07
CA GLU A 270 5.47 -17.92 -9.58
C GLU A 270 6.70 -17.08 -9.94
N ARG A 271 6.75 -16.56 -11.19
CA ARG A 271 7.85 -15.71 -11.64
C ARG A 271 7.89 -14.39 -10.87
N ILE A 272 6.73 -13.81 -10.58
CA ILE A 272 6.64 -12.55 -9.82
C ILE A 272 6.95 -12.80 -8.34
N SER A 273 6.44 -13.88 -7.76
CA SER A 273 6.66 -14.33 -6.38
C SER A 273 8.15 -14.50 -6.06
N LEU A 274 8.93 -15.06 -6.99
CA LEU A 274 10.38 -15.15 -6.83
C LEU A 274 11.08 -13.79 -6.98
N ALA A 275 10.59 -12.94 -7.88
CA ALA A 275 11.16 -11.63 -8.13
C ALA A 275 10.86 -10.62 -6.99
N VAL A 276 9.78 -10.81 -6.22
CA VAL A 276 9.37 -9.89 -5.14
C VAL A 276 10.12 -10.12 -3.83
N VAL A 277 10.76 -11.29 -3.64
CA VAL A 277 11.42 -11.67 -2.37
C VAL A 277 12.35 -10.57 -1.80
N PRO A 278 13.24 -9.92 -2.58
CA PRO A 278 14.08 -8.85 -2.05
C PRO A 278 13.28 -7.67 -1.48
N PHE A 279 12.11 -7.37 -2.07
CA PHE A 279 11.24 -6.29 -1.63
C PHE A 279 10.45 -6.69 -0.38
N ILE A 280 10.01 -7.95 -0.28
CA ILE A 280 9.44 -8.49 0.97
C ILE A 280 10.44 -8.36 2.11
N LEU A 281 11.70 -8.75 1.90
CA LEU A 281 12.75 -8.62 2.91
C LEU A 281 12.95 -7.16 3.35
N ALA A 282 12.96 -6.21 2.40
CA ALA A 282 13.06 -4.80 2.71
C ALA A 282 11.87 -4.31 3.55
N MET A 283 10.65 -4.75 3.23
CA MET A 283 9.46 -4.40 3.99
C MET A 283 9.42 -5.06 5.36
N LEU A 284 9.91 -6.30 5.50
CA LEU A 284 10.07 -6.95 6.82
C LEU A 284 11.04 -6.19 7.70
N VAL A 285 12.15 -5.69 7.15
CA VAL A 285 13.06 -4.80 7.88
C VAL A 285 12.33 -3.51 8.30
N ALA A 286 11.51 -2.92 7.41
CA ALA A 286 10.70 -1.76 7.76
C ALA A 286 9.75 -2.05 8.93
N LEU A 287 9.07 -3.21 8.89
CA LEU A 287 8.17 -3.65 9.96
C LEU A 287 8.90 -3.83 11.29
N ILE A 288 10.06 -4.49 11.29
CA ILE A 288 10.88 -4.68 12.49
C ILE A 288 11.30 -3.32 13.07
N LEU A 289 11.74 -2.38 12.22
CA LEU A 289 12.13 -1.04 12.67
C LEU A 289 10.95 -0.29 13.28
N VAL A 290 9.78 -0.36 12.66
CA VAL A 290 8.55 0.25 13.18
C VAL A 290 8.20 -0.37 14.54
N VAL A 291 8.14 -1.70 14.65
CA VAL A 291 7.83 -2.41 15.91
C VAL A 291 8.78 -2.03 17.04
N LEU A 292 10.07 -1.86 16.75
CA LEU A 292 11.08 -1.53 17.76
C LEU A 292 11.11 -0.04 18.12
N ILE A 293 10.67 0.84 17.23
CA ILE A 293 10.79 2.30 17.37
C ILE A 293 9.40 2.94 17.18
N PRO A 294 8.57 2.99 18.24
CA PRO A 294 7.22 3.54 18.18
C PRO A 294 7.16 4.98 17.66
N GLN A 295 8.22 5.76 17.90
CA GLN A 295 8.35 7.15 17.45
C GLN A 295 8.29 7.27 15.93
N ILE A 296 8.62 6.24 15.16
CA ILE A 296 8.44 6.26 13.70
C ILE A 296 6.96 6.50 13.35
N SER A 297 6.03 5.92 14.11
CA SER A 297 4.60 6.10 13.93
C SER A 297 4.04 7.29 14.72
N THR A 298 4.53 7.54 15.94
CA THR A 298 3.89 8.47 16.88
C THR A 298 4.49 9.88 16.89
N PHE A 299 5.69 10.09 16.34
CA PHE A 299 6.37 11.39 16.40
C PHE A 299 5.59 12.51 15.70
N LEU A 300 5.17 12.29 14.46
CA LEU A 300 4.46 13.32 13.69
C LEU A 300 3.07 13.63 14.27
N PRO A 301 2.24 12.64 14.68
CA PRO A 301 1.03 12.91 15.43
C PRO A 301 1.26 13.67 16.74
N ALA A 302 2.29 13.32 17.51
CA ALA A 302 2.57 13.96 18.80
C ALA A 302 3.05 15.42 18.66
N LEU A 303 3.73 15.75 17.55
CA LEU A 303 4.21 17.11 17.29
C LEU A 303 3.10 18.10 16.92
N LEU A 304 2.00 17.60 16.34
CA LEU A 304 0.90 18.41 15.79
C LEU A 304 -0.38 18.36 16.65
N LYS A 305 -0.28 17.76 17.84
CA LYS A 305 -1.30 17.83 18.91
C LYS A 305 -1.06 19.05 19.79
#